data_AF-A0AAW6NH63-F1
#
_entry.id   AF-A0AAW6NH63-F1
#
_cell.length_a   1.000
_cell.length_b   1.000
_cell.length_c   1.000
_cell.angle_alpha   90.00
_cell.angle_beta   90.00
_cell.angle_gamma   90.00
#
_symmetry.space_group_name_H-M   'P 1'
#
loop_
_entity.id
_entity.type
_entity.pdbx_description
1 polymer ?
#
loop_
_entity_poly.entity_id
_entity_poly.type
_entity_poly.pdbx_seq_one_letter_code
_entity_poly.pdbx_strand_id
1 'polypeptide(L)'
;MKRVSQLTALALICGLASLSSTAADMPHSLTLDQLQAQNGAVIDTRISAFFNGWPQTLSGTSGHEPAALNLSASWLGAMSDEQLSGWAKQHRLTPDMPVAL
;
A
#
# COMPACT_ATOMS: atom_id res chain seq x y z
N MET A 1 -54.34 10.40 1.55
CA MET A 1 -53.00 11.04 1.55
C MET A 1 -51.94 10.02 1.98
N LYS A 2 -51.24 9.30 1.07
CA LYS A 2 -50.09 8.41 1.40
C LYS A 2 -49.11 8.18 0.21
N ARG A 3 -48.83 9.19 -0.62
CA ARG A 3 -47.90 9.03 -1.78
C ARG A 3 -46.49 9.58 -1.58
N VAL A 4 -46.24 10.27 -0.46
CA VAL A 4 -44.95 10.97 -0.19
C VAL A 4 -43.91 10.05 0.48
N SER A 5 -44.33 8.90 1.02
CA SER A 5 -43.46 8.00 1.80
C SER A 5 -42.56 7.10 0.96
N GLN A 6 -42.91 6.81 -0.30
CA GLN A 6 -42.16 5.83 -1.11
C GLN A 6 -41.02 6.45 -1.90
N LEU A 7 -41.18 7.68 -2.38
CA LEU A 7 -40.13 8.41 -3.10
C LEU A 7 -38.92 8.70 -2.20
N THR A 8 -39.17 9.01 -0.92
CA THR A 8 -38.11 9.27 0.06
C THR A 8 -37.37 7.99 0.47
N ALA A 9 -38.08 6.87 0.62
CA ALA A 9 -37.46 5.58 0.91
C ALA A 9 -36.61 5.07 -0.27
N LEU A 10 -37.07 5.29 -1.51
CA LEU A 10 -36.33 4.90 -2.70
C LEU A 10 -35.03 5.71 -2.87
N ALA A 11 -35.06 7.01 -2.57
CA ALA A 11 -33.87 7.87 -2.62
C ALA A 11 -32.78 7.45 -1.62
N LEU A 12 -33.14 6.99 -0.42
CA LEU A 12 -32.18 6.47 0.55
C LEU A 12 -31.50 5.17 0.06
N ILE A 13 -32.25 4.26 -0.56
CA ILE A 13 -31.73 2.98 -1.05
C ILE A 13 -30.78 3.19 -2.25
N CYS A 14 -31.10 4.12 -3.16
CA CYS A 14 -30.21 4.46 -4.28
C CYS A 14 -28.94 5.19 -3.84
N GLY A 15 -28.99 5.98 -2.77
CA GLY A 15 -27.81 6.65 -2.19
C GLY A 15 -26.80 5.69 -1.58
N LEU A 16 -27.25 4.59 -0.96
CA LEU A 16 -26.39 3.57 -0.35
C LEU A 16 -25.66 2.68 -1.38
N ALA A 17 -26.23 2.49 -2.57
CA ALA A 17 -25.61 1.68 -3.63
C ALA A 17 -24.44 2.39 -4.34
N SER A 18 -24.30 3.71 -4.17
CA SER A 18 -23.29 4.54 -4.84
C SER A 18 -21.91 4.52 -4.16
N LEU A 19 -21.75 3.79 -3.06
CA LEU A 19 -20.48 3.65 -2.31
C LEU A 19 -19.60 2.48 -2.79
N SER A 20 -19.97 1.85 -3.90
CA SER A 20 -19.25 0.70 -4.46
C SER A 20 -17.98 1.17 -5.21
N SER A 21 -16.88 1.38 -4.48
CA SER A 21 -15.56 1.57 -5.11
C SER A 21 -15.05 0.25 -5.65
N THR A 22 -15.55 -0.18 -6.81
CA THR A 22 -14.99 -1.34 -7.53
C THR A 22 -13.79 -0.91 -8.37
N ALA A 23 -12.70 -0.55 -7.72
CA ALA A 23 -11.39 -0.46 -8.37
C ALA A 23 -10.67 -1.80 -8.17
N ALA A 24 -10.92 -2.74 -9.09
CA ALA A 24 -10.19 -4.02 -9.16
C ALA A 24 -8.95 -3.92 -10.06
N ASP A 25 -8.67 -2.74 -10.60
CA ASP A 25 -7.54 -2.50 -11.50
C ASP A 25 -6.26 -2.45 -10.66
N MET A 26 -5.33 -3.36 -10.95
CA MET A 26 -4.05 -3.41 -10.25
C MET A 26 -3.09 -2.40 -10.88
N PRO A 27 -2.34 -1.62 -10.07
CA PRO A 27 -1.28 -0.77 -10.59
C PRO A 27 -0.31 -1.59 -11.46
N HIS A 28 0.15 -1.01 -12.57
CA HIS A 28 1.15 -1.64 -13.42
C HIS A 28 2.51 -1.74 -12.70
N SER A 29 3.27 -2.78 -13.02
CA SER A 29 4.67 -2.91 -12.56
C SER A 29 5.50 -1.71 -13.01
N LEU A 30 6.29 -1.15 -12.09
CA LEU A 30 7.22 -0.05 -12.36
C LEU A 30 8.66 -0.56 -12.30
N THR A 31 9.51 -0.05 -13.18
CA THR A 31 10.97 -0.18 -12.99
C THR A 31 11.45 0.81 -11.92
N LEU A 32 12.65 0.58 -11.37
CA LEU A 32 13.24 1.50 -10.41
C LEU A 32 13.36 2.93 -10.98
N ASP A 33 13.82 3.07 -12.22
CA ASP A 33 13.96 4.38 -12.87
C ASP A 33 12.61 5.10 -13.02
N GLN A 34 11.55 4.37 -13.38
CA GLN A 34 10.19 4.93 -13.49
C GLN A 34 9.64 5.38 -12.14
N LEU A 35 9.93 4.63 -11.07
CA LEU A 35 9.51 4.96 -9.73
C LEU A 35 10.26 6.20 -9.20
N GLN A 36 11.57 6.27 -9.43
CA GLN A 36 12.40 7.43 -9.09
C GLN A 36 11.95 8.70 -9.83
N ALA A 37 11.61 8.59 -11.12
CA ALA A 37 11.08 9.71 -11.90
C ALA A 37 9.76 10.29 -11.33
N GLN A 38 9.02 9.48 -10.57
CA GLN A 38 7.76 9.87 -9.92
C GLN A 38 7.92 10.21 -8.43
N ASN A 39 9.15 10.24 -7.91
CA ASN A 39 9.43 10.38 -6.47
C ASN A 39 8.69 9.34 -5.61
N GLY A 40 8.57 8.11 -6.12
CA GLY A 40 7.97 6.98 -5.41
C GLY A 40 8.89 6.34 -4.37
N ALA A 41 8.36 5.38 -3.62
CA ALA A 41 9.08 4.65 -2.58
C ALA A 41 9.20 3.17 -2.89
N VAL A 42 10.37 2.59 -2.63
CA VAL A 42 10.60 1.15 -2.67
C VAL A 42 10.48 0.60 -1.24
N ILE A 43 9.73 -0.48 -1.05
CA ILE A 43 9.62 -1.18 0.24
C ILE A 43 10.07 -2.63 0.06
N ASP A 44 11.21 -2.97 0.63
CA ASP A 44 11.66 -4.36 0.69
C ASP A 44 10.92 -5.12 1.80
N THR A 45 10.17 -6.14 1.38
CA THR A 45 9.31 -6.95 2.25
C THR A 45 10.00 -8.16 2.89
N ARG A 46 11.30 -8.37 2.62
CA ARG A 46 12.09 -9.46 3.20
C ARG A 46 12.48 -9.16 4.64
N ILE A 47 12.92 -10.20 5.35
CA ILE A 47 13.51 -10.04 6.68
C ILE A 47 14.75 -9.14 6.63
N SER A 48 14.98 -8.39 7.71
CA SER A 48 16.04 -7.38 7.78
C SER A 48 17.44 -7.94 7.53
N ALA A 49 17.69 -9.23 7.79
CA ALA A 49 18.97 -9.85 7.46
C ALA A 49 19.29 -9.69 5.96
N PHE A 50 18.35 -9.98 5.07
CA PHE A 50 18.59 -9.89 3.63
C PHE A 50 18.64 -8.45 3.14
N PHE A 51 17.78 -7.59 3.68
CA PHE A 51 17.84 -6.14 3.44
C PHE A 51 19.22 -5.56 3.84
N ASN A 52 19.78 -5.99 4.97
CA ASN A 52 21.06 -5.51 5.49
C ASN A 52 22.29 -6.10 4.79
N GLY A 53 22.12 -6.94 3.78
CA GLY A 53 23.26 -7.45 3.00
C GLY A 53 23.51 -8.95 3.08
N TRP A 54 22.78 -9.71 3.90
CA TRP A 54 22.93 -11.15 3.86
C TRP A 54 22.38 -11.67 2.52
N PRO A 55 23.17 -12.42 1.73
CA PRO A 55 22.67 -12.96 0.49
C PRO A 55 21.76 -14.17 0.78
N GLN A 56 20.70 -14.33 -0.01
CA GLN A 56 19.76 -15.46 0.14
C GLN A 56 20.34 -16.78 -0.41
N THR A 57 21.36 -16.69 -1.26
CA THR A 57 22.10 -17.82 -1.83
C THR A 57 23.60 -17.52 -1.81
N LEU A 58 24.45 -18.53 -1.93
CA LEU A 58 25.91 -18.43 -1.71
C LEU A 58 26.65 -17.43 -2.62
N SER A 59 26.01 -16.89 -3.66
CA SER A 59 26.52 -15.81 -4.51
C SER A 59 25.40 -14.90 -5.03
N GLY A 60 24.31 -14.81 -4.27
CA GLY A 60 23.14 -13.99 -4.61
C GLY A 60 23.39 -12.50 -4.41
N THR A 61 22.41 -11.70 -4.81
CA THR A 61 22.40 -10.26 -4.53
C THR A 61 22.41 -10.00 -3.03
N SER A 62 23.15 -8.96 -2.64
CA SER A 62 23.35 -8.54 -1.25
C SER A 62 22.83 -7.12 -1.11
N GLY A 63 21.95 -6.90 -0.14
CA GLY A 63 21.42 -5.59 0.19
C GLY A 63 20.05 -5.33 -0.41
N HIS A 64 19.76 -4.07 -0.67
CA HIS A 64 18.47 -3.55 -1.14
C HIS A 64 18.68 -2.47 -2.20
N GLU A 65 17.61 -2.13 -2.91
CA GLU A 65 17.60 -1.03 -3.88
C GLU A 65 17.88 0.32 -3.20
N PRO A 66 18.48 1.31 -3.91
CA PRO A 66 18.76 2.63 -3.35
C PRO A 66 17.53 3.28 -2.70
N ALA A 67 17.71 3.78 -1.47
CA ALA A 67 16.66 4.43 -0.67
C ALA A 67 15.44 3.55 -0.33
N ALA A 68 15.52 2.23 -0.55
CA ALA A 68 14.46 1.32 -0.13
C ALA A 68 14.26 1.34 1.40
N LEU A 69 13.01 1.22 1.80
CA LEU A 69 12.60 1.06 3.18
C LEU A 69 12.44 -0.43 3.48
N ASN A 70 12.73 -0.87 4.70
CA ASN A 70 12.44 -2.25 5.10
C ASN A 70 11.14 -2.33 5.90
N LEU A 71 10.19 -3.14 5.42
CA LEU A 71 8.99 -3.53 6.15
C LEU A 71 8.75 -5.03 5.93
N SER A 72 9.40 -5.86 6.76
CA SER A 72 9.28 -7.31 6.61
C SER A 72 7.84 -7.78 6.79
N ALA A 73 7.36 -8.63 5.88
CA ALA A 73 6.05 -9.25 5.99
C ALA A 73 5.87 -10.01 7.32
N SER A 74 6.97 -10.55 7.88
CA SER A 74 6.97 -11.25 9.17
C SER A 74 6.62 -10.35 10.36
N TRP A 75 6.73 -9.02 10.23
CA TRP A 75 6.41 -8.08 11.31
C TRP A 75 4.92 -7.73 11.36
N LEU A 76 4.19 -7.90 10.24
CA LEU A 76 2.81 -7.43 10.11
C LEU A 76 1.86 -8.07 11.14
N GLY A 77 2.06 -9.34 11.49
CA GLY A 77 1.26 -10.02 12.52
C GLY A 77 1.49 -9.49 13.94
N ALA A 78 2.55 -8.70 14.17
CA ALA A 78 2.90 -8.11 15.45
C ALA A 78 2.76 -6.57 15.47
N MET A 79 2.31 -5.96 14.37
CA MET A 79 2.09 -4.52 14.25
C MET A 79 0.60 -4.21 14.26
N SER A 80 0.17 -3.27 15.11
CA SER A 80 -1.17 -2.70 15.01
C SER A 80 -1.28 -1.73 13.84
N ASP A 81 -2.52 -1.39 13.45
CA ASP A 81 -2.78 -0.40 12.40
C ASP A 81 -2.17 0.98 12.75
N GLU A 82 -2.17 1.38 14.02
CA GLU A 82 -1.54 2.61 14.49
C GLU A 82 -0.02 2.56 14.35
N GLN A 83 0.60 1.41 14.64
CA GLN A 83 2.04 1.23 14.49
C GLN A 83 2.44 1.24 13.01
N LEU A 84 1.65 0.59 12.15
CA LEU A 84 1.88 0.60 10.70
C LEU A 84 1.67 2.01 10.11
N SER A 85 0.62 2.72 10.54
CA SER A 85 0.40 4.12 10.16
C SER A 85 1.53 5.04 10.65
N GLY A 86 2.01 4.83 11.88
CA GLY A 86 3.14 5.55 12.45
C GLY A 86 4.43 5.32 11.68
N TRP A 87 4.71 4.07 11.30
CA TRP A 87 5.84 3.72 10.45
C TRP A 87 5.77 4.43 9.09
N ALA A 88 4.63 4.39 8.40
CA ALA A 88 4.44 5.06 7.11
C ALA A 88 4.67 6.58 7.22
N LYS A 89 4.16 7.22 8.28
CA LYS A 89 4.38 8.65 8.56
C LYS A 89 5.85 8.98 8.84
N GLN A 90 6.53 8.15 9.64
CA GLN A 90 7.96 8.32 9.94
C GLN A 90 8.80 8.31 8.65
N HIS A 91 8.41 7.48 7.69
CA HIS A 91 9.04 7.37 6.38
C HIS A 91 8.48 8.32 5.32
N ARG A 92 7.57 9.24 5.70
CA ARG A 92 7.00 10.27 4.83
C ARG A 92 6.25 9.70 3.62
N LEU A 93 5.71 8.50 3.74
CA LEU A 93 4.83 7.93 2.73
C LEU A 93 3.51 8.70 2.74
N THR A 94 3.04 9.11 1.56
CA THR A 94 1.75 9.77 1.38
C THR A 94 0.79 8.84 0.63
N PRO A 95 -0.54 9.00 0.78
CA PRO A 95 -1.51 8.11 0.15
C PRO A 95 -1.43 8.01 -1.39
N ASP A 96 -1.01 9.10 -2.05
CA ASP A 96 -0.91 9.18 -3.51
C ASP A 96 0.51 8.86 -4.02
N MET A 97 1.47 8.57 -3.14
CA MET A 97 2.84 8.24 -3.52
C MET A 97 2.87 6.86 -4.19
N PRO A 98 3.48 6.71 -5.39
CA PRO A 98 3.71 5.39 -5.96
C PRO A 98 4.62 4.56 -5.05
N VAL A 99 4.20 3.34 -4.74
CA VAL A 99 4.97 2.38 -3.94
C VAL A 99 5.19 1.11 -4.73
N ALA A 100 6.44 0.63 -4.76
CA ALA A 100 6.80 -0.69 -5.28
C ALA A 100 7.28 -1.58 -4.13
N LEU A 101 6.87 -2.85 -4.13
CA LEU A 101 7.16 -3.86 -3.09
C LEU A 101 8.13 -4.94 -3.59
#